data_AF-A0A1T4V4S4-F1
#
_entry.id   AF-A0A1T4V4S4-F1
#
_cell.length_a   1.000
_cell.length_b   1.000
_cell.length_c   1.000
_cell.angle_alpha   90.00
_cell.angle_beta   90.00
_cell.angle_gamma   90.00
#
_symmetry.space_group_name_H-M   'P 1'
#
loop_
_entity.id
_entity.type
_entity.pdbx_description
1 polymer ?
#
loop_
_entity_poly.entity_id
_entity_poly.type
_entity_poly.pdbx_seq_one_letter_code
_entity_poly.pdbx_strand_id
1 'polypeptide(L)'
;MKLSSASLLLTAVVLNSLLLTGCFNRTAKVEPNNWNCRHDTTSALAHRIEKLEQEGKIDNASEFIEKCQADKLGIFSEDYEKLSSSADFKAAEDKLYAKWEKEAKESTY
;
A
#
# COMPACT_ATOMS: atom_id res chain seq x y z
N MET A 1 56.51 -15.58 -17.25
CA MET A 1 55.25 -15.14 -17.89
C MET A 1 54.70 -13.97 -17.10
N LYS A 2 54.67 -12.77 -17.71
CA LYS A 2 54.10 -11.56 -17.10
C LYS A 2 52.59 -11.57 -17.34
N LEU A 3 51.80 -12.00 -16.35
CA LEU A 3 50.35 -11.79 -16.39
C LEU A 3 50.07 -10.37 -15.87
N SER A 4 49.71 -9.50 -16.81
CA SER A 4 49.36 -8.11 -16.59
C SER A 4 48.12 -8.01 -15.70
N SER A 5 48.26 -7.38 -14.54
CA SER A 5 47.22 -7.13 -13.53
C SER A 5 46.12 -6.14 -13.95
N ALA A 6 46.09 -5.75 -15.24
CA ALA A 6 45.18 -4.72 -15.74
C ALA A 6 43.79 -5.24 -16.17
N SER A 7 43.61 -6.56 -16.37
CA SER A 7 42.35 -7.12 -16.89
C SER A 7 41.31 -7.48 -15.83
N LEU A 8 41.65 -7.49 -14.55
CA LEU A 8 40.72 -7.86 -13.46
C LEU A 8 39.90 -6.69 -12.90
N LEU A 9 40.22 -5.45 -13.28
CA LEU A 9 39.54 -4.25 -12.77
C LEU A 9 38.42 -3.73 -13.68
N LEU A 10 38.31 -4.20 -14.93
CA LEU A 10 37.26 -3.73 -15.85
C LEU A 10 35.92 -4.45 -15.70
N THR A 11 35.88 -5.67 -15.18
CA THR A 11 34.64 -6.44 -15.04
C THR A 11 33.82 -6.08 -13.80
N ALA A 12 34.41 -5.40 -12.80
CA ALA A 12 33.69 -4.97 -11.60
C ALA A 12 32.84 -3.71 -11.79
N VAL A 13 33.13 -2.89 -12.81
CA VAL A 13 32.41 -1.62 -13.04
C VAL A 13 31.09 -1.83 -13.78
N VAL A 14 31.00 -2.86 -14.63
CA VAL A 14 29.81 -3.09 -15.49
C VAL A 14 28.66 -3.76 -14.73
N LEU A 15 28.92 -4.49 -13.64
CA LEU A 15 27.84 -5.07 -12.83
C LEU A 15 27.14 -4.06 -11.90
N ASN A 16 27.75 -2.90 -11.63
CA ASN A 16 27.13 -1.88 -10.77
C ASN A 16 26.25 -0.86 -11.53
N SER A 17 26.37 -0.77 -12.86
CA SER A 17 25.53 0.12 -13.67
C SER A 17 24.13 -0.43 -13.93
N LEU A 18 23.89 -1.74 -13.74
CA LEU A 18 22.54 -2.33 -13.83
C LEU A 18 21.69 -2.12 -12.57
N LEU A 19 22.28 -1.70 -11.45
CA LEU A 19 21.54 -1.34 -10.23
C LEU A 19 21.12 0.14 -10.21
N LEU A 20 21.55 0.96 -11.18
CA LEU A 20 21.33 2.41 -11.18
C LEU A 20 20.36 2.90 -12.26
N THR A 21 19.83 2.03 -13.13
CA THR A 21 18.79 2.38 -14.11
C THR A 21 17.42 1.78 -13.77
N GLY A 22 17.19 1.48 -12.49
CA GLY A 22 15.88 1.11 -11.97
C GLY A 22 15.16 2.33 -11.42
N CYS A 23 14.60 3.16 -12.31
CA CYS A 23 13.51 4.08 -11.97
C CYS A 23 12.29 3.27 -11.49
N PHE A 24 12.37 2.74 -10.27
CA PHE A 24 11.22 2.31 -9.50
C PHE A 24 11.42 2.96 -8.15
N ASN A 25 10.94 4.19 -8.06
CA ASN A 25 10.57 4.77 -6.78
C ASN A 25 9.43 3.87 -6.26
N ARG A 26 9.78 2.71 -5.69
CA ARG A 26 8.84 1.91 -4.91
C ARG A 26 8.52 2.77 -3.71
N THR A 27 7.56 3.68 -3.87
CA THR A 27 6.74 4.13 -2.74
C THR A 27 6.47 2.90 -1.90
N ALA A 28 6.76 2.98 -0.59
CA ALA A 28 6.57 1.87 0.32
C ALA A 28 5.25 1.16 -0.01
N LYS A 29 5.30 -0.17 -0.15
CA LYS A 29 4.12 -0.96 -0.49
C LYS A 29 3.02 -0.62 0.50
N VAL A 30 1.82 -0.42 -0.02
CA VAL A 30 0.66 -0.12 0.80
C VAL A 30 0.24 -1.41 1.47
N GLU A 31 0.09 -1.40 2.79
CA GLU A 31 -0.37 -2.56 3.56
C GLU A 31 -1.88 -2.45 3.89
N PRO A 32 -2.59 -3.58 4.06
CA PRO A 32 -3.95 -3.58 4.57
C PRO A 32 -4.02 -2.94 5.96
N ASN A 33 -4.91 -1.96 6.12
CA ASN A 33 -5.26 -1.35 7.39
C ASN A 33 -6.64 -0.68 7.25
N ASN A 34 -7.19 -0.14 8.34
CA ASN A 34 -8.51 0.49 8.31
C ASN A 34 -8.63 1.60 7.26
N TRP A 35 -7.59 2.43 7.11
CA TRP A 35 -7.58 3.49 6.12
C TRP A 35 -7.56 2.97 4.69
N ASN A 36 -6.79 1.92 4.40
CA ASN A 36 -6.66 1.38 3.06
C ASN A 36 -7.84 0.48 2.67
N CYS A 37 -8.54 -0.09 3.65
CA CYS A 37 -9.74 -0.93 3.49
C CYS A 37 -11.07 -0.14 3.58
N ARG A 38 -11.06 1.18 3.34
CA ARG A 38 -12.25 2.05 3.35
C ARG A 38 -12.91 2.20 1.97
N HIS A 39 -14.14 2.73 1.93
CA HIS A 39 -14.72 3.28 0.69
C HIS A 39 -14.11 4.65 0.35
N ASP A 40 -13.92 4.95 -0.93
CA ASP A 40 -13.70 6.33 -1.35
C ASP A 40 -15.05 7.03 -1.54
N THR A 41 -15.08 8.34 -1.34
CA THR A 41 -16.28 9.18 -1.51
C THR A 41 -16.88 9.09 -2.92
N THR A 42 -16.08 8.64 -3.89
CA THR A 42 -16.45 8.53 -5.30
C THR A 42 -16.41 7.09 -5.85
N SER A 43 -15.97 6.09 -5.06
CA SER A 43 -15.85 4.72 -5.58
C SER A 43 -15.90 3.63 -4.51
N ALA A 44 -16.38 2.44 -4.92
CA ALA A 44 -16.39 1.25 -4.09
C ALA A 44 -14.97 0.79 -3.73
N LEU A 45 -14.84 0.02 -2.64
CA LEU A 45 -13.54 -0.49 -2.16
C LEU A 45 -12.79 -1.24 -3.28
N ALA A 46 -13.48 -2.12 -4.01
CA ALA A 46 -12.88 -2.90 -5.09
C ALA A 46 -12.18 -2.01 -6.13
N HIS A 47 -12.85 -0.95 -6.58
CA HIS A 47 -12.30 -0.01 -7.56
C HIS A 47 -11.05 0.71 -7.03
N ARG A 48 -11.06 1.10 -5.75
CA ARG A 48 -9.92 1.71 -5.10
C ARG A 48 -8.72 0.75 -5.05
N ILE A 49 -8.94 -0.50 -4.67
CA ILE A 49 -7.87 -1.50 -4.54
C ILE A 49 -7.31 -1.88 -5.91
N GLU A 50 -8.16 -2.06 -6.94
CA GLU A 50 -7.73 -2.25 -8.33
C GLU A 50 -6.82 -1.10 -8.80
N LYS A 51 -7.16 0.14 -8.45
CA LYS A 51 -6.31 1.29 -8.79
C LYS A 51 -4.96 1.23 -8.08
N LEU A 52 -4.90 0.80 -6.82
CA LEU A 52 -3.62 0.63 -6.10
C LEU A 52 -2.73 -0.43 -6.77
N GLU A 53 -3.34 -1.50 -7.28
CA GLU A 53 -2.63 -2.55 -8.02
C GLU A 53 -2.11 -2.02 -9.37
N GLN A 54 -2.93 -1.29 -10.12
CA GLN A 54 -2.53 -0.64 -11.38
C GLN A 54 -1.40 0.38 -11.18
N GLU A 55 -1.38 1.08 -10.04
CA GLU A 55 -0.32 2.00 -9.65
C GLU A 55 0.94 1.29 -9.11
N GLY A 56 0.92 -0.04 -9.01
CA GLY A 56 2.04 -0.85 -8.48
C GLY A 56 2.30 -0.64 -7.00
N LYS A 57 1.31 -0.14 -6.25
CA LYS A 57 1.39 0.12 -4.80
C LYS A 57 1.08 -1.12 -3.97
N ILE A 58 0.38 -2.09 -4.55
CA ILE A 58 0.11 -3.42 -4.01
C ILE A 58 0.36 -4.47 -5.11
N ASP A 59 0.62 -5.71 -4.72
CA ASP A 59 0.94 -6.78 -5.68
C ASP A 59 -0.30 -7.50 -6.23
N ASN A 60 -1.36 -7.64 -5.43
CA ASN A 60 -2.57 -8.37 -5.79
C ASN A 60 -3.81 -7.76 -5.13
N ALA A 61 -4.79 -7.34 -5.93
CA ALA A 61 -6.02 -6.72 -5.42
C ALA A 61 -6.92 -7.70 -4.65
N SER A 62 -7.05 -8.95 -5.12
CA SER A 62 -7.89 -9.97 -4.48
C SER A 62 -7.38 -10.32 -3.09
N GLU A 63 -6.08 -10.63 -2.98
CA GLU A 63 -5.42 -10.95 -1.71
C GLU A 63 -5.51 -9.78 -0.73
N PHE A 64 -5.43 -8.55 -1.21
CA PHE A 64 -5.57 -7.35 -0.38
C PHE A 64 -6.98 -7.24 0.21
N ILE A 65 -8.01 -7.49 -0.60
CA ILE A 65 -9.42 -7.49 -0.13
C ILE A 65 -9.66 -8.64 0.85
N GLU A 66 -9.12 -9.84 0.57
CA GLU A 66 -9.21 -10.99 1.46
C GLU A 66 -8.61 -10.68 2.84
N LYS A 67 -7.44 -10.03 2.88
CA LYS A 67 -6.84 -9.55 4.14
C LYS A 67 -7.70 -8.51 4.84
N CYS A 68 -8.25 -7.52 4.11
CA CYS A 68 -9.19 -6.56 4.69
C CYS A 68 -10.39 -7.25 5.38
N GLN A 69 -10.91 -8.32 4.78
CA GLN A 69 -12.04 -9.08 5.33
C GLN A 69 -11.63 -9.95 6.52
N ALA A 70 -10.56 -10.72 6.37
CA ALA A 70 -10.07 -11.64 7.39
C ALA A 70 -9.71 -10.91 8.69
N ASP A 71 -9.04 -9.75 8.56
CA ASP A 71 -8.59 -8.94 9.69
C ASP A 71 -9.65 -7.93 10.16
N LYS A 72 -10.85 -7.95 9.57
CA LYS A 72 -11.97 -7.04 9.87
C LYS A 72 -11.57 -5.56 9.84
N LEU A 73 -10.90 -5.15 8.76
CA LEU A 73 -10.38 -3.80 8.58
C LEU A 73 -11.36 -2.92 7.81
N GLY A 74 -11.35 -1.62 8.12
CA GLY A 74 -12.05 -0.59 7.37
C GLY A 74 -13.56 -0.86 7.33
N ILE A 75 -14.14 -1.04 6.15
CA ILE A 75 -15.58 -1.28 5.99
C ILE A 75 -16.05 -2.62 6.60
N PHE A 76 -15.12 -3.54 6.89
CA PHE A 76 -15.40 -4.82 7.53
C PHE A 76 -15.24 -4.75 9.06
N SER A 77 -14.84 -3.60 9.60
CA SER A 77 -14.64 -3.42 11.03
C SER A 77 -15.95 -3.25 11.79
N GLU A 78 -15.93 -3.65 13.07
CA GLU A 78 -17.05 -3.43 13.98
C GLU A 78 -17.36 -1.94 14.18
N ASP A 79 -16.34 -1.07 14.08
CA ASP A 79 -16.51 0.38 14.16
C ASP A 79 -17.38 0.88 13.00
N TYR A 80 -17.15 0.38 11.78
CA TYR A 80 -17.96 0.72 10.60
C TYR A 80 -19.36 0.09 10.66
N GLU A 81 -19.47 -1.16 11.11
CA GLU A 81 -20.75 -1.84 11.30
C GLU A 81 -21.68 -1.05 12.25
N LYS A 82 -21.17 -0.65 13.43
CA LYS A 82 -21.91 0.17 14.40
C LYS A 82 -22.33 1.51 13.79
N LEU A 83 -21.47 2.09 12.98
CA LEU A 83 -21.72 3.37 12.32
C LEU A 83 -22.84 3.28 11.28
N SER A 84 -22.90 2.20 10.50
CA SER A 84 -23.95 1.96 9.50
C SER A 84 -25.37 1.89 10.07
N SER A 85 -25.50 1.71 11.38
CA SER A 85 -26.77 1.68 12.10
C SER A 85 -27.18 3.02 12.74
N SER A 86 -26.38 4.07 12.59
CA SER A 86 -26.59 5.38 13.23
C SER A 86 -27.47 6.33 12.42
N ALA A 87 -28.28 7.14 13.11
CA ALA A 87 -29.10 8.21 12.51
C ALA A 87 -28.27 9.37 11.90
N ASP A 88 -27.05 9.58 12.41
CA ASP A 88 -26.13 10.64 11.97
C ASP A 88 -24.90 10.05 11.24
N PHE A 89 -25.16 9.09 10.35
CA PHE A 89 -24.14 8.29 9.63
C PHE A 89 -22.97 9.13 9.10
N LYS A 90 -23.26 10.25 8.41
CA LYS A 90 -22.23 11.04 7.72
C LYS A 90 -21.23 11.72 8.67
N ALA A 91 -21.71 12.36 9.72
CA ALA A 91 -20.84 13.04 10.69
C ALA A 91 -20.04 12.04 11.53
N ALA A 92 -20.59 10.84 11.76
CA ALA A 92 -19.86 9.75 12.36
C ALA A 92 -18.80 9.19 11.40
N GLU A 93 -19.12 9.07 10.10
CA GLU A 93 -18.22 8.54 9.06
C GLU A 93 -16.98 9.41 8.92
N ASP A 94 -17.16 10.72 8.83
CA ASP A 94 -16.04 11.68 8.74
C ASP A 94 -15.09 11.55 9.95
N LYS A 95 -15.63 11.37 11.16
CA LYS A 95 -14.83 11.16 12.37
C LYS A 95 -14.09 9.83 12.34
N LEU A 96 -14.74 8.77 11.88
CA LEU A 96 -14.13 7.44 11.78
C LEU A 96 -13.00 7.43 10.74
N TYR A 97 -13.20 8.04 9.58
CA TYR A 97 -12.18 8.14 8.54
C TYR A 97 -11.00 9.01 8.97
N ALA A 98 -11.25 10.12 9.68
CA ALA A 98 -10.18 10.93 10.25
C ALA A 98 -9.33 10.16 11.28
N LYS A 99 -9.97 9.31 12.11
CA LYS A 99 -9.27 8.40 13.03
C LYS A 99 -8.37 7.42 12.26
N TRP A 100 -8.91 6.73 11.26
CA TRP A 100 -8.15 5.75 10.48
C TRP A 100 -7.00 6.38 9.70
N GLU A 101 -7.18 7.59 9.14
CA GLU A 101 -6.12 8.31 8.46
C GLU A 101 -4.94 8.61 9.41
N LYS A 102 -5.24 9.00 10.64
CA LYS A 102 -4.23 9.24 11.68
C LYS A 102 -3.49 7.95 12.04
N GLU A 103 -4.21 6.85 12.28
CA GLU A 103 -3.62 5.53 12.58
C GLU A 103 -2.67 5.06 11.47
N ALA A 104 -3.06 5.24 10.20
CA ALA A 104 -2.23 4.87 9.07
C ALA A 104 -0.92 5.67 9.01
N LYS A 105 -0.96 6.97 9.31
CA LYS A 105 0.24 7.84 9.37
C LYS A 105 1.16 7.48 10.53
N GLU A 106 0.61 7.02 11.65
CA GLU A 106 1.37 6.60 12.83
C GLU A 106 2.03 5.21 12.64
N SER A 107 1.43 4.34 11.81
CA SER A 107 1.98 3.01 11.50
C SER A 107 3.21 3.00 10.58
N THR A 108 3.60 4.16 10.02
CA THR A 108 4.71 4.31 9.08
C THR A 108 6.06 4.71 9.72
N TYR A 109 6.20 4.63 11.04
CA TYR A 109 7.42 4.98 11.80
C TYR A 109 8.01 3.80 12.57
#